data_AF-A0A2N0ZFY5-F1
#
_entry.id   AF-A0A2N0ZFY5-F1
#
_cell.length_a   1.000
_cell.length_b   1.000
_cell.length_c   1.000
_cell.angle_alpha   90.00
_cell.angle_beta   90.00
_cell.angle_gamma   90.00
#
_symmetry.space_group_name_H-M   'P 1'
#
loop_
_entity.id
_entity.type
_entity.pdbx_description
1 polymer ?
#
loop_
_entity_poly.entity_id
_entity_poly.type
_entity_poly.pdbx_seq_one_letter_code
_entity_poly.pdbx_strand_id
1 'polypeptide(L)'
;MMEKRNFKFSLRKKLVLLISVLAVITYSISAVCIQFIYPLIENIIPINKVAFNLIILMLGALWSGILAFFAAGLIIKPLHDLEQTALKAANGNLQDGVKLSRSDDEIRSLGLAFNQMLESLKEMVDRIDENFKSTNEKVIAISKESSIAAEQAEAISITISEISHGAESSAAATQSTAELVEEVIRIAEEVQVKAKYSGGVSTELVNDLINSKKAIHSLITGIETLAAGNQRSLQTVKRLEENAAKVEQIIQLVGDIAAQTNLLALNASIEAARAGEHGKGFAVVAEEVRKLADESAKAVQGISGLIQNIQEEVKNVVSQIKDQVESANNEAQKGTDTNAVIEEMTKTVNQMAASVSTITDLADNQMRTMQETSAQSQQVAAIAEETSAGAQQVSASTEAQTAVIENVDKLVKELKDQAEHLKNNITKFKI
;
A
#
# COMPACT_ATOMS: atom_id res chain seq x y z
N MET A 1 -69.67 37.46 -6.77
CA MET A 1 -71.04 37.99 -6.57
C MET A 1 -71.07 39.42 -7.07
N MET A 2 -71.64 39.68 -8.26
CA MET A 2 -71.92 41.05 -8.69
C MET A 2 -73.31 41.43 -8.16
N GLU A 3 -73.36 42.24 -7.11
CA GLU A 3 -74.59 42.90 -6.69
C GLU A 3 -75.15 43.73 -7.86
N LYS A 4 -76.46 43.61 -8.12
CA LYS A 4 -77.16 44.55 -9.01
C LYS A 4 -77.05 45.94 -8.40
N ARG A 5 -76.15 46.78 -8.93
CA ARG A 5 -76.02 48.18 -8.51
C ARG A 5 -77.28 48.94 -8.87
N ASN A 6 -78.02 49.37 -7.84
CA ASN A 6 -79.16 50.28 -7.99
C ASN A 6 -78.63 51.72 -8.02
N PHE A 7 -78.57 52.33 -9.21
CA PHE A 7 -78.15 53.73 -9.36
C PHE A 7 -79.24 54.68 -8.89
N LYS A 8 -78.85 55.71 -8.11
CA LYS A 8 -79.80 56.77 -7.68
C LYS A 8 -80.42 57.49 -8.88
N PHE A 9 -79.65 57.66 -9.96
CA PHE A 9 -80.11 58.31 -11.18
C PHE A 9 -79.47 57.68 -12.43
N SER A 10 -79.93 56.49 -12.81
CA SER A 10 -79.45 55.76 -14.01
C SER A 10 -79.50 56.62 -15.28
N LEU A 11 -78.61 56.35 -16.23
CA LEU A 11 -78.57 56.98 -17.55
C LEU A 11 -79.92 56.87 -18.27
N ARG A 12 -80.61 55.73 -18.15
CA ARG A 12 -81.97 55.55 -18.68
C ARG A 12 -82.96 56.52 -18.04
N LYS A 13 -82.97 56.64 -16.71
CA LYS A 13 -83.81 57.63 -15.99
C LYS A 13 -83.44 59.07 -16.35
N LYS A 14 -82.15 59.39 -16.55
CA LYS A 14 -81.69 60.71 -17.02
C LYS A 14 -82.19 61.04 -18.41
N LEU A 15 -82.04 60.11 -19.35
CA LEU A 15 -82.51 60.27 -20.72
C LEU A 15 -84.03 60.42 -20.76
N VAL A 16 -84.76 59.56 -20.05
CA VAL A 16 -86.23 59.66 -19.97
C VAL A 16 -86.66 60.97 -19.30
N LEU A 17 -86.03 61.38 -18.20
CA LEU A 17 -86.37 62.64 -17.54
C LEU A 17 -86.04 63.85 -18.41
N LEU A 18 -84.89 63.85 -19.09
CA LEU A 18 -84.47 64.92 -19.98
C LEU A 18 -85.40 65.02 -21.20
N ILE A 19 -85.73 63.89 -21.83
CA ILE A 19 -86.67 63.84 -22.96
C ILE A 19 -88.07 64.28 -22.51
N SER A 20 -88.54 63.83 -21.35
CA SER A 20 -89.86 64.22 -20.81
C SER A 20 -89.90 65.70 -20.44
N VAL A 21 -88.88 66.23 -19.75
CA VAL A 21 -88.78 67.67 -19.42
C VAL A 21 -88.68 68.51 -20.69
N LEU A 22 -87.88 68.06 -21.67
CA LEU A 22 -87.75 68.72 -22.97
C LEU A 22 -89.08 68.74 -23.72
N ALA A 23 -89.81 67.62 -23.76
CA ALA A 23 -91.13 67.50 -24.37
C ALA A 23 -92.14 68.43 -23.67
N VAL A 24 -92.18 68.44 -22.33
CA VAL A 24 -93.06 69.33 -21.56
C VAL A 24 -92.75 70.80 -21.87
N ILE A 25 -91.48 71.20 -21.86
CA ILE A 25 -91.06 72.58 -22.16
C ILE A 25 -91.42 72.95 -23.60
N THR A 26 -91.06 72.12 -24.58
CA THR A 26 -91.29 72.39 -26.01
C THR A 26 -92.78 72.43 -26.35
N TYR A 27 -93.58 71.47 -25.89
CA TYR A 27 -95.02 71.47 -26.11
C TYR A 27 -95.73 72.59 -25.36
N SER A 28 -95.33 72.90 -24.12
CA SER A 28 -95.95 74.00 -23.35
C SER A 28 -95.64 75.36 -23.97
N ILE A 29 -94.38 75.62 -24.37
CA ILE A 29 -94.01 76.85 -25.05
C ILE A 29 -94.71 76.96 -26.41
N SER A 30 -94.78 75.86 -27.17
CA SER A 30 -95.50 75.83 -28.44
C SER A 30 -96.99 76.13 -28.26
N ALA A 31 -97.62 75.55 -27.24
CA ALA A 31 -99.03 75.80 -26.91
C ALA A 31 -99.28 77.26 -26.52
N VAL A 32 -98.40 77.86 -25.71
CA VAL A 32 -98.48 79.30 -25.34
C VAL A 32 -98.29 80.19 -26.56
N CYS A 33 -97.31 79.91 -27.42
CA CYS A 33 -97.09 80.69 -28.64
C CYS A 33 -98.30 80.61 -29.59
N ILE A 34 -98.91 79.44 -29.75
CA ILE A 34 -100.05 79.22 -30.66
C ILE A 34 -101.36 79.80 -30.09
N GLN A 35 -101.67 79.56 -28.82
CA GLN A 35 -102.96 79.99 -28.23
C GLN A 35 -102.96 81.44 -27.75
N PHE A 36 -101.86 81.94 -27.19
CA PHE A 36 -101.81 83.26 -26.57
C PHE A 36 -101.07 84.30 -27.40
N ILE A 37 -99.98 83.95 -28.10
CA ILE A 37 -99.17 84.94 -28.84
C ILE A 37 -99.71 85.20 -30.25
N TYR A 38 -100.19 84.16 -30.96
CA TYR A 38 -100.74 84.32 -32.31
C TYR A 38 -101.87 85.38 -32.42
N PRO A 39 -102.91 85.38 -31.56
CA PRO A 39 -104.00 86.36 -31.64
C PRO A 39 -103.55 87.81 -31.41
N LEU A 40 -102.44 87.99 -30.68
CA LEU A 40 -101.85 89.29 -30.37
C LEU A 40 -101.04 89.88 -31.54
N ILE A 41 -100.49 89.03 -32.43
CA ILE A 41 -99.59 89.42 -33.51
C ILE A 41 -100.29 89.40 -34.89
N GLU A 42 -101.42 88.70 -35.02
CA GLU A 42 -102.19 88.58 -36.28
C GLU A 42 -102.58 89.95 -36.89
N ASN A 43 -102.78 90.99 -36.06
CA ASN A 43 -103.07 92.36 -36.51
C ASN A 43 -101.84 93.15 -36.99
N ILE A 44 -100.62 92.68 -36.71
CA ILE A 44 -99.36 93.39 -36.98
C ILE A 44 -98.61 92.75 -38.14
N ILE A 45 -98.76 91.44 -38.36
CA ILE A 45 -98.04 90.69 -39.39
C ILE A 45 -99.03 89.77 -40.14
N PRO A 46 -99.20 89.89 -41.47
CA PRO A 46 -100.16 89.10 -42.24
C PRO A 46 -99.61 87.69 -42.52
N ILE A 47 -99.54 86.84 -41.49
CA ILE A 47 -99.13 85.44 -41.60
C ILE A 47 -100.34 84.53 -41.37
N ASN A 48 -100.61 83.64 -42.33
CA ASN A 48 -101.66 82.63 -42.23
C ASN A 48 -101.44 81.72 -41.00
N LYS A 49 -102.51 81.41 -40.26
CA LYS A 49 -102.50 80.56 -39.06
C LYS A 49 -101.78 79.23 -39.26
N VAL A 50 -101.92 78.65 -40.45
CA VAL A 50 -101.21 77.42 -40.83
C VAL A 50 -99.69 77.64 -40.92
N ALA A 51 -99.26 78.77 -41.49
CA ALA A 51 -97.85 79.11 -41.62
C ALA A 51 -97.20 79.43 -40.25
N PHE A 52 -97.91 80.11 -39.35
CA PHE A 52 -97.40 80.38 -37.99
C PHE A 52 -97.23 79.10 -37.15
N ASN A 53 -98.19 78.16 -37.21
CA ASN A 53 -98.07 76.87 -36.54
C ASN A 53 -96.87 76.05 -37.05
N LEU A 54 -96.64 76.05 -38.36
CA LEU A 54 -95.48 75.38 -38.96
C LEU A 54 -94.16 76.01 -38.50
N ILE A 55 -94.09 77.34 -38.39
CA ILE A 55 -92.90 78.05 -37.92
C ILE A 55 -92.60 77.72 -36.45
N ILE A 56 -93.60 77.72 -35.56
CA ILE A 56 -93.40 77.38 -34.14
C ILE A 56 -93.01 75.90 -33.97
N LEU A 57 -93.61 74.98 -34.71
CA LEU A 57 -93.21 73.57 -34.69
C LEU A 57 -91.77 73.39 -35.20
N MET A 58 -91.36 74.13 -36.23
CA MET A 58 -89.99 74.12 -36.75
C MET A 58 -89.00 74.69 -35.72
N LEU A 59 -89.33 75.79 -35.06
CA LEU A 59 -88.53 76.38 -33.97
C LEU A 59 -88.44 75.45 -32.74
N GLY A 60 -89.54 74.79 -32.38
CA GLY A 60 -89.58 73.80 -31.31
C GLY A 60 -88.72 72.58 -31.62
N ALA A 61 -88.78 72.08 -32.86
CA ALA A 61 -87.91 71.01 -33.34
C ALA A 61 -86.43 71.44 -33.30
N LEU A 62 -86.12 72.66 -33.76
CA LEU A 62 -84.76 73.21 -33.76
C LEU A 62 -84.20 73.37 -32.35
N TRP A 63 -85.00 73.91 -31.42
CA TRP A 63 -84.64 74.01 -29.99
C TRP A 63 -84.44 72.64 -29.33
N SER A 64 -85.27 71.66 -29.67
CA SER A 64 -85.12 70.29 -29.17
C SER A 64 -83.82 69.64 -29.66
N GLY A 65 -83.41 69.92 -30.90
CA GLY A 65 -82.13 69.47 -31.46
C GLY A 65 -80.92 70.08 -30.76
N ILE A 66 -80.96 71.38 -30.46
CA ILE A 66 -79.88 72.07 -29.72
C ILE A 66 -79.72 71.47 -28.31
N LEU A 67 -80.83 71.30 -27.57
CA LEU A 67 -80.78 70.73 -26.22
C LEU A 67 -80.37 69.26 -26.23
N ALA A 68 -80.82 68.48 -27.22
CA ALA A 68 -80.36 67.10 -27.41
C ALA A 68 -78.86 67.03 -27.71
N PHE A 69 -78.30 67.98 -28.46
CA PHE A 69 -76.86 68.09 -28.72
C PHE A 69 -76.05 68.35 -27.43
N PHE A 70 -76.49 69.30 -26.60
CA PHE A 70 -75.85 69.55 -25.30
C PHE A 70 -75.97 68.36 -24.34
N ALA A 71 -77.14 67.70 -24.30
CA ALA A 71 -77.37 66.49 -23.51
C ALA A 71 -76.51 65.31 -23.97
N ALA A 72 -76.34 65.13 -25.29
CA ALA A 72 -75.47 64.13 -25.87
C ALA A 72 -74.00 64.37 -25.46
N GLY A 73 -73.55 65.62 -25.42
CA GLY A 73 -72.21 65.99 -24.94
C GLY A 73 -71.92 65.53 -23.49
N LEU A 74 -72.93 65.48 -22.61
CA LEU A 74 -72.77 65.01 -21.22
C LEU A 74 -72.56 63.49 -21.12
N ILE A 75 -72.99 62.72 -22.13
CA ILE A 75 -72.89 61.25 -22.17
C ILE A 75 -71.69 60.82 -23.02
N ILE A 76 -71.48 61.47 -24.17
CA ILE A 76 -70.42 61.14 -25.13
C ILE A 76 -69.04 61.47 -24.56
N LYS A 77 -68.88 62.60 -23.86
CA LYS A 77 -67.56 63.03 -23.36
C LYS A 77 -66.92 62.01 -22.39
N PRO A 78 -67.62 61.51 -21.35
CA PRO A 78 -67.06 60.47 -20.48
C PRO A 78 -66.83 59.12 -21.18
N LEU A 79 -67.62 58.79 -22.21
CA LEU A 79 -67.41 57.60 -23.04
C LEU A 79 -66.16 57.73 -23.90
N HIS A 80 -65.93 58.91 -24.47
CA HIS A 80 -64.73 59.20 -25.25
C HIS A 80 -63.47 59.23 -24.37
N ASP A 81 -63.56 59.76 -23.14
CA ASP A 81 -62.46 59.67 -22.18
C ASP A 81 -62.12 58.20 -21.84
N LEU A 82 -63.14 57.35 -21.68
CA LEU A 82 -62.97 55.92 -21.44
C LEU A 82 -62.38 55.19 -22.66
N GLU A 83 -62.85 55.51 -23.86
CA GLU A 83 -62.29 55.02 -25.13
C GLU A 83 -60.81 55.41 -25.27
N GLN A 84 -60.45 56.66 -25.01
CA GLN A 84 -59.07 57.12 -25.09
C GLN A 84 -58.17 56.40 -24.08
N THR A 85 -58.62 56.22 -22.83
CA THR A 85 -57.85 55.45 -21.84
C THR A 85 -57.75 53.98 -22.24
N ALA A 86 -58.80 53.38 -22.82
CA ALA A 86 -58.75 52.02 -23.35
C ALA A 86 -57.74 51.88 -24.50
N LEU A 87 -57.69 52.85 -25.42
CA LEU A 87 -56.68 52.89 -26.49
C LEU A 87 -55.25 53.07 -25.94
N LYS A 88 -55.09 53.89 -24.89
CA LYS A 88 -53.79 54.03 -24.21
C LYS A 88 -53.36 52.72 -23.55
N ALA A 89 -54.27 52.05 -22.84
CA ALA A 89 -54.03 50.76 -22.19
C ALA A 89 -53.72 49.66 -23.22
N ALA A 90 -54.43 49.63 -24.36
CA ALA A 90 -54.17 48.71 -25.46
C ALA A 90 -52.78 48.91 -26.09
N ASN A 91 -52.28 50.15 -26.10
CA ASN A 91 -50.91 50.49 -26.52
C ASN A 91 -49.87 50.31 -25.39
N GLY A 92 -50.26 49.71 -24.27
CA GLY A 92 -49.37 49.41 -23.15
C GLY A 92 -49.23 50.52 -22.11
N ASN A 93 -49.86 51.69 -22.25
CA ASN A 93 -49.82 52.71 -21.19
C ASN A 93 -50.92 52.45 -20.16
N LEU A 94 -50.53 51.93 -18.99
CA LEU A 94 -51.42 51.64 -17.87
C LEU A 94 -51.43 52.75 -16.81
N GLN A 95 -50.55 53.76 -16.90
CA GLN A 95 -50.41 54.83 -15.89
C GLN A 95 -51.72 55.59 -15.66
N ASP A 96 -52.40 55.93 -16.74
CA ASP A 96 -53.58 56.78 -16.73
C ASP A 96 -54.85 55.98 -16.39
N GLY A 97 -55.50 56.33 -15.27
CA GLY A 97 -56.86 55.85 -14.96
C GLY A 97 -57.94 56.62 -15.74
N VAL A 98 -59.12 56.01 -15.89
CA VAL A 98 -60.30 56.71 -16.43
C VAL A 98 -60.79 57.72 -15.40
N LYS A 99 -61.00 58.97 -15.84
CA LYS A 99 -61.64 60.01 -15.05
C LYS A 99 -63.09 59.63 -14.78
N LEU A 100 -63.45 59.47 -13.51
CA LEU A 100 -64.80 59.07 -13.12
C LEU A 100 -65.80 60.19 -13.41
N SER A 101 -66.94 59.81 -14.02
CA SER A 101 -68.07 60.71 -14.17
C SER A 101 -68.57 61.17 -12.79
N ARG A 102 -68.90 62.47 -12.67
CA ARG A 102 -69.49 63.06 -11.45
C ARG A 102 -70.87 62.48 -11.14
N SER A 103 -71.51 61.90 -12.14
CA SER A 103 -72.82 61.29 -12.07
C SER A 103 -72.79 59.87 -11.48
N ASP A 104 -73.75 59.52 -10.62
CA ASP A 104 -73.96 58.15 -10.15
C ASP A 104 -74.81 57.34 -11.13
N ASP A 105 -74.19 56.88 -12.21
CA ASP A 105 -74.82 56.12 -13.31
C ASP A 105 -73.94 54.99 -13.85
N GLU A 106 -74.44 54.30 -14.88
CA GLU A 106 -73.80 53.17 -15.56
C GLU A 106 -72.42 53.54 -16.13
N ILE A 107 -72.21 54.79 -16.57
CA ILE A 107 -70.94 55.26 -17.12
C ILE A 107 -69.88 55.36 -16.02
N ARG A 108 -70.25 55.86 -14.84
CA ARG A 108 -69.37 55.83 -13.66
C ARG A 108 -69.06 54.39 -13.24
N SER A 109 -70.05 53.49 -13.26
CA SER A 109 -69.81 52.08 -12.92
C SER A 109 -68.88 51.38 -13.90
N LEU A 110 -69.00 51.68 -15.20
CA LEU A 110 -68.09 51.19 -16.23
C LEU A 110 -66.67 51.73 -16.04
N GLY A 111 -66.51 53.02 -15.74
CA GLY A 111 -65.21 53.61 -15.42
C GLY A 111 -64.56 53.00 -14.17
N LEU A 112 -65.34 52.69 -13.13
CA LEU A 112 -64.85 51.96 -11.95
C LEU A 112 -64.40 50.54 -12.28
N ALA A 113 -65.20 49.79 -13.05
CA ALA A 113 -64.83 48.43 -13.48
C ALA A 113 -63.59 48.43 -14.38
N PHE A 114 -63.46 49.43 -15.25
CA PHE A 114 -62.30 49.61 -16.11
C PHE A 114 -61.04 49.94 -15.31
N ASN A 115 -61.12 50.84 -14.32
CA ASN A 115 -59.99 51.12 -13.43
C ASN A 115 -59.59 49.89 -12.60
N GLN A 116 -60.54 49.08 -12.13
CA GLN A 116 -60.23 47.82 -11.46
C GLN A 116 -59.49 46.85 -12.40
N MET A 117 -59.88 46.77 -13.68
CA MET A 117 -59.18 45.98 -14.69
C MET A 117 -57.75 46.51 -14.91
N LEU A 118 -57.57 47.83 -15.02
CA LEU A 118 -56.24 48.43 -15.13
C LEU A 118 -55.36 48.09 -13.92
N GLU A 119 -55.90 48.18 -12.71
CA GLU A 119 -55.18 47.83 -11.49
C GLU A 119 -54.75 46.36 -11.48
N SER A 120 -55.65 45.44 -11.82
CA SER A 120 -55.31 44.02 -11.93
C SER A 120 -54.28 43.74 -13.04
N LEU A 121 -54.30 44.49 -14.14
CA LEU A 121 -53.26 44.39 -15.19
C LEU A 121 -51.90 44.91 -14.69
N LYS A 122 -51.87 46.01 -13.93
CA LYS A 122 -50.64 46.52 -13.30
C LYS A 122 -50.05 45.49 -12.34
N GLU A 123 -50.86 44.99 -11.41
CA GLU A 123 -50.43 43.95 -10.46
C GLU A 123 -49.91 42.70 -11.19
N MET A 124 -50.52 42.31 -12.31
CA MET A 124 -50.06 41.19 -13.11
C MET A 124 -48.69 41.48 -13.74
N VAL A 125 -48.48 42.65 -14.33
CA VAL A 125 -47.20 43.04 -14.93
C VAL A 125 -46.10 43.13 -13.85
N ASP A 126 -46.39 43.71 -12.69
CA ASP A 126 -45.45 43.77 -11.55
C ASP A 126 -45.07 42.38 -11.06
N ARG A 127 -46.04 41.47 -10.87
CA ARG A 127 -45.76 40.08 -10.48
C ARG A 127 -44.92 39.33 -11.53
N ILE A 128 -45.12 39.60 -12.82
CA ILE A 128 -44.29 39.00 -13.87
C ILE A 128 -42.86 39.56 -13.81
N ASP A 129 -42.69 40.87 -13.54
CA ASP A 129 -41.37 41.48 -13.36
C ASP A 129 -40.60 40.89 -12.17
N GLU A 130 -41.27 40.73 -11.03
CA GLU A 130 -40.69 40.08 -9.83
C GLU A 130 -40.30 38.62 -10.12
N ASN A 131 -41.18 37.86 -10.78
CA ASN A 131 -40.90 36.48 -11.16
C ASN A 131 -39.74 36.39 -12.15
N PHE A 132 -39.62 37.32 -13.10
CA PHE A 132 -38.47 37.40 -14.01
C PHE A 132 -37.17 37.62 -13.25
N LYS A 133 -37.12 38.61 -12.33
CA LYS A 133 -35.94 38.87 -11.50
C LYS A 133 -35.51 37.64 -10.70
N SER A 134 -36.46 37.00 -10.02
CA SER A 134 -36.18 35.78 -9.25
C SER A 134 -35.72 34.62 -10.14
N THR A 135 -36.32 34.46 -11.31
CA THR A 135 -35.91 33.42 -12.28
C THR A 135 -34.50 33.68 -12.79
N ASN A 136 -34.16 34.93 -13.14
CA ASN A 136 -32.85 35.31 -13.62
C ASN A 136 -31.74 35.10 -12.56
N GLU A 137 -32.02 35.44 -11.30
CA GLU A 137 -31.11 35.15 -10.18
C GLU A 137 -30.84 33.64 -10.04
N LYS A 138 -31.89 32.82 -10.13
CA LYS A 138 -31.76 31.35 -10.08
C LYS A 138 -30.99 30.78 -11.27
N VAL A 139 -31.20 31.30 -12.48
CA VAL A 139 -30.44 30.93 -13.68
C VAL A 139 -28.95 31.19 -13.48
N ILE A 140 -28.57 32.36 -12.95
CA ILE A 140 -27.17 32.70 -12.66
C ILE A 140 -26.59 31.72 -11.63
N ALA A 141 -27.35 31.43 -10.56
CA ALA A 141 -26.92 30.48 -9.54
C ALA A 141 -26.71 29.07 -10.12
N ILE A 142 -27.67 28.54 -10.90
CA ILE A 142 -27.56 27.21 -11.51
C ILE A 142 -26.38 27.14 -12.49
N SER A 143 -26.15 28.18 -13.29
CA SER A 143 -25.00 28.25 -14.21
C SER A 143 -23.66 28.18 -13.45
N LYS A 144 -23.54 28.91 -12.33
CA LYS A 144 -22.36 28.85 -11.46
C LYS A 144 -22.15 27.46 -10.88
N GLU A 145 -23.18 26.85 -10.29
CA GLU A 145 -23.08 25.52 -9.70
C GLU A 145 -22.79 24.43 -10.76
N SER A 146 -23.31 24.60 -11.98
CA SER A 146 -23.02 23.69 -13.11
C SER A 146 -21.55 23.78 -13.53
N SER A 147 -20.96 24.99 -13.55
CA SER A 147 -19.53 25.17 -13.82
C SER A 147 -18.66 24.49 -12.76
N ILE A 148 -19.01 24.64 -11.48
CA ILE A 148 -18.30 23.98 -10.38
C ILE A 148 -18.42 22.45 -10.49
N ALA A 149 -19.61 21.94 -10.84
CA ALA A 149 -19.81 20.52 -11.04
C ALA A 149 -18.97 19.97 -12.21
N ALA A 150 -18.78 20.75 -13.29
CA ALA A 150 -17.93 20.37 -14.42
C ALA A 150 -16.46 20.26 -14.00
N GLU A 151 -15.94 21.26 -13.26
CA GLU A 151 -14.58 21.23 -12.72
C GLU A 151 -14.35 20.03 -11.79
N GLN A 152 -15.35 19.69 -10.95
CA GLN A 152 -15.29 18.51 -10.09
C GLN A 152 -15.29 17.20 -10.88
N ALA A 153 -16.09 17.11 -11.95
CA ALA A 153 -16.09 15.93 -12.83
C ALA A 153 -14.72 15.74 -13.51
N GLU A 154 -14.08 16.82 -13.96
CA GLU A 154 -12.73 16.77 -14.52
C GLU A 154 -11.70 16.31 -13.48
N ALA A 155 -11.76 16.85 -12.26
CA ALA A 155 -10.87 16.41 -11.16
C ALA A 155 -11.05 14.91 -10.85
N ILE A 156 -12.30 14.42 -10.79
CA ILE A 156 -12.58 12.99 -10.60
C ILE A 156 -11.99 12.17 -11.75
N SER A 157 -12.10 12.65 -12.99
CA SER A 157 -11.53 11.96 -14.16
C SER A 157 -10.00 11.85 -14.10
N ILE A 158 -9.31 12.86 -13.57
CA ILE A 158 -7.85 12.79 -13.37
C ILE A 158 -7.53 11.77 -12.28
N THR A 159 -8.18 11.86 -11.12
CA THR A 159 -7.95 10.94 -10.00
C THR A 159 -8.25 9.49 -10.38
N ILE A 160 -9.30 9.23 -11.17
CA ILE A 160 -9.63 7.86 -11.57
C ILE A 160 -8.61 7.28 -12.57
N SER A 161 -8.02 8.12 -13.42
CA SER A 161 -6.91 7.72 -14.29
C SER A 161 -5.67 7.34 -13.47
N GLU A 162 -5.36 8.10 -12.42
CA GLU A 162 -4.26 7.78 -11.49
C GLU A 162 -4.52 6.48 -10.73
N ILE A 163 -5.75 6.25 -10.26
CA ILE A 163 -6.15 5.00 -9.61
C ILE A 163 -6.01 3.80 -10.55
N SER A 164 -6.47 3.93 -11.80
CA SER A 164 -6.35 2.87 -12.81
C SER A 164 -4.88 2.52 -13.08
N HIS A 165 -4.04 3.55 -13.25
CA HIS A 165 -2.61 3.33 -13.46
C HIS A 165 -1.91 2.71 -12.25
N GLY A 166 -2.29 3.13 -11.03
CA GLY A 166 -1.82 2.54 -9.78
C GLY A 166 -2.19 1.06 -9.68
N ALA A 167 -3.42 0.70 -10.04
CA ALA A 167 -3.88 -0.68 -10.07
C ALA A 167 -3.11 -1.55 -11.07
N GLU A 168 -2.88 -1.07 -12.29
CA GLU A 168 -2.05 -1.76 -13.30
C GLU A 168 -0.62 -1.99 -12.81
N SER A 169 -0.01 -0.97 -12.20
CA SER A 169 1.32 -1.06 -11.61
C SER A 169 1.37 -2.07 -10.46
N SER A 170 0.36 -2.08 -9.58
CA SER A 170 0.22 -3.08 -8.53
C SER A 170 0.09 -4.50 -9.08
N ALA A 171 -0.68 -4.71 -10.14
CA ALA A 171 -0.82 -6.01 -10.79
C ALA A 171 0.54 -6.49 -11.36
N ALA A 172 1.27 -5.63 -12.06
CA ALA A 172 2.59 -5.95 -12.61
C ALA A 172 3.63 -6.25 -11.51
N ALA A 173 3.68 -5.44 -10.45
CA ALA A 173 4.56 -5.66 -9.31
C ALA A 173 4.25 -6.98 -8.59
N THR A 174 2.98 -7.33 -8.50
CA THR A 174 2.52 -8.58 -7.88
C THR A 174 2.88 -9.80 -8.71
N GLN A 175 2.78 -9.70 -10.04
CA GLN A 175 3.23 -10.75 -10.95
C GLN A 175 4.74 -11.00 -10.80
N SER A 176 5.55 -9.94 -10.78
CA SER A 176 6.99 -10.07 -10.54
C SER A 176 7.31 -10.67 -9.16
N THR A 177 6.53 -10.31 -8.14
CA THR A 177 6.65 -10.92 -6.81
C THR A 177 6.38 -12.42 -6.85
N ALA A 178 5.37 -12.88 -7.60
CA ALA A 178 5.08 -14.31 -7.74
C ALA A 178 6.24 -15.08 -8.39
N GLU A 179 6.88 -14.51 -9.41
CA GLU A 179 8.06 -15.11 -10.06
C GLU A 179 9.25 -15.24 -9.09
N LEU A 180 9.52 -14.19 -8.31
CA LEU A 180 10.55 -14.21 -7.28
C LEU A 180 10.24 -15.24 -6.18
N VAL A 181 8.95 -15.41 -5.84
CA VAL A 181 8.52 -16.40 -4.87
C VAL A 181 8.84 -17.82 -5.34
N GLU A 182 8.56 -18.13 -6.61
CA GLU A 182 8.90 -19.43 -7.21
C GLU A 182 10.42 -19.67 -7.23
N GLU A 183 11.21 -18.63 -7.52
CA GLU A 183 12.67 -18.73 -7.49
C GLU A 183 13.19 -19.04 -6.08
N VAL A 184 12.68 -18.36 -5.05
CA VAL A 184 13.08 -18.61 -3.66
C VAL A 184 12.69 -20.01 -3.19
N ILE A 185 11.51 -20.52 -3.60
CA ILE A 185 11.10 -21.91 -3.31
C ILE A 185 12.12 -22.89 -3.89
N ARG A 186 12.51 -22.72 -5.16
CA ARG A 186 13.50 -23.56 -5.83
C ARG A 186 14.85 -23.55 -5.11
N ILE A 187 15.29 -22.37 -4.67
CA ILE A 187 16.54 -22.21 -3.89
C ILE A 187 16.43 -22.94 -2.55
N ALA A 188 15.30 -22.81 -1.85
CA ALA A 188 15.08 -23.48 -0.57
C ALA A 188 15.11 -25.02 -0.71
N GLU A 189 14.51 -25.57 -1.78
CA GLU A 189 14.61 -27.00 -2.11
C GLU A 189 16.07 -27.43 -2.35
N GLU A 190 16.85 -26.65 -3.10
CA GLU A 190 18.27 -26.94 -3.32
C GLU A 190 19.08 -26.92 -2.02
N VAL A 191 18.81 -25.95 -1.14
CA VAL A 191 19.41 -25.85 0.19
C VAL A 191 19.06 -27.08 1.02
N GLN A 192 17.81 -27.55 1.00
CA GLN A 192 17.37 -28.74 1.73
C GLN A 192 18.12 -29.99 1.26
N VAL A 193 18.25 -30.18 -0.06
CA VAL A 193 19.01 -31.30 -0.64
C VAL A 193 20.47 -31.26 -0.21
N LYS A 194 21.13 -30.10 -0.29
CA LYS A 194 22.53 -29.92 0.11
C LYS A 194 22.76 -30.07 1.61
N ALA A 195 21.81 -29.62 2.43
CA ALA A 195 21.84 -29.81 3.88
C ALA A 195 21.74 -31.31 4.21
N LYS A 196 20.77 -32.02 3.65
CA LYS A 196 20.63 -33.48 3.84
C LYS A 196 21.88 -34.25 3.44
N TYR A 197 22.49 -33.89 2.31
CA TYR A 197 23.77 -34.47 1.89
C TYR A 197 24.88 -34.20 2.91
N SER A 198 25.05 -32.95 3.35
CA SER A 198 26.04 -32.55 4.37
C SER A 198 25.83 -33.29 5.70
N GLY A 199 24.58 -33.54 6.09
CA GLY A 199 24.24 -34.31 7.29
C GLY A 199 24.66 -35.77 7.19
N GLY A 200 24.47 -36.37 6.00
CA GLY A 200 24.97 -37.70 5.69
C GLY A 200 26.50 -37.79 5.83
N VAL A 201 27.23 -36.87 5.19
CA VAL A 201 28.70 -36.78 5.26
C VAL A 201 29.18 -36.57 6.70
N SER A 202 28.50 -35.72 7.47
CA SER A 202 28.84 -35.50 8.89
C SER A 202 28.72 -36.79 9.71
N THR A 203 27.68 -37.58 9.45
CA THR A 203 27.46 -38.87 10.14
C THR A 203 28.55 -39.89 9.79
N GLU A 204 28.94 -39.97 8.52
CA GLU A 204 30.04 -40.81 8.06
C GLU A 204 31.37 -40.41 8.72
N LEU A 205 31.67 -39.12 8.77
CA LEU A 205 32.89 -38.60 9.38
C LEU A 205 32.99 -38.90 10.88
N VAL A 206 31.86 -38.88 11.62
CA VAL A 206 31.84 -39.30 13.03
C VAL A 206 32.23 -40.78 13.15
N ASN A 207 31.74 -41.66 12.29
CA ASN A 207 32.10 -43.08 12.30
C ASN A 207 33.60 -43.27 12.00
N ASP A 208 34.15 -42.53 11.03
CA ASP A 208 35.59 -42.58 10.70
C ASP A 208 36.47 -42.11 11.87
N LEU A 209 36.05 -41.07 12.58
CA LEU A 209 36.75 -40.59 13.78
C LEU A 209 36.70 -41.61 14.92
N ILE A 210 35.56 -42.30 15.12
CA ILE A 210 35.44 -43.40 16.10
C ILE A 210 36.41 -44.54 15.75
N ASN A 211 36.47 -44.94 14.48
CA ASN A 211 37.38 -45.97 14.00
C ASN A 211 38.86 -45.54 14.17
N SER A 212 39.17 -44.28 13.87
CA SER A 212 40.49 -43.69 14.05
C SER A 212 40.93 -43.68 15.51
N LYS A 213 40.03 -43.28 16.43
CA LYS A 213 40.25 -43.33 17.89
C LYS A 213 40.59 -44.75 18.34
N LYS A 214 39.84 -45.75 17.85
CA LYS A 214 40.09 -47.16 18.17
C LYS A 214 41.46 -47.64 17.65
N ALA A 215 41.84 -47.27 16.43
CA ALA A 215 43.13 -47.63 15.85
C ALA A 215 44.30 -47.02 16.62
N ILE A 216 44.23 -45.73 16.97
CA ILE A 216 45.26 -45.05 17.76
C ILE A 216 45.34 -45.63 19.17
N HIS A 217 44.20 -45.91 19.81
CA HIS A 217 44.20 -46.57 21.12
C HIS A 217 44.91 -47.94 21.08
N SER A 218 44.63 -48.75 20.05
CA SER A 218 45.33 -50.03 19.85
C SER A 218 46.83 -49.85 19.62
N LEU A 219 47.25 -48.79 18.94
CA LEU A 219 48.65 -48.46 18.70
C LEU A 219 49.37 -48.08 20.00
N ILE A 220 48.74 -47.23 20.84
CA ILE A 220 49.26 -46.86 22.16
C ILE A 220 49.46 -48.11 23.01
N THR A 221 48.45 -48.97 23.13
CA THR A 221 48.56 -50.23 23.90
C THR A 221 49.67 -51.14 23.38
N GLY A 222 49.86 -51.20 22.05
CA GLY A 222 50.96 -51.93 21.42
C GLY A 222 52.34 -51.39 21.82
N ILE A 223 52.49 -50.07 21.82
CA ILE A 223 53.73 -49.38 22.21
C ILE A 223 54.02 -49.56 23.70
N GLU A 224 53.02 -49.43 24.58
CA GLU A 224 53.16 -49.68 26.02
C GLU A 224 53.58 -51.14 26.29
N THR A 225 53.01 -52.09 25.55
CA THR A 225 53.40 -53.51 25.64
C THR A 225 54.86 -53.71 25.20
N LEU A 226 55.29 -53.00 24.15
CA LEU A 226 56.67 -53.03 23.67
C LEU A 226 57.65 -52.44 24.68
N ALA A 227 57.31 -51.30 25.30
CA ALA A 227 58.10 -50.69 26.36
C ALA A 227 58.24 -51.63 27.57
N ALA A 228 57.15 -52.26 28.01
CA ALA A 228 57.17 -53.26 29.08
C ALA A 228 57.99 -54.51 28.71
N GLY A 229 57.96 -54.94 27.43
CA GLY A 229 58.82 -55.98 26.89
C GLY A 229 60.31 -55.62 27.01
N ASN A 230 60.68 -54.43 26.55
CA ASN A 230 62.05 -53.92 26.60
C ASN A 230 62.56 -53.75 28.04
N GLN A 231 61.70 -53.33 28.97
CA GLN A 231 62.07 -53.23 30.38
C GLN A 231 62.36 -54.60 31.01
N ARG A 232 61.65 -55.66 30.60
CA ARG A 232 61.98 -57.05 30.99
C ARG A 232 63.30 -57.52 30.35
N SER A 233 63.56 -57.15 29.09
CA SER A 233 64.84 -57.41 28.42
C SER A 233 65.99 -56.75 29.17
N LEU A 234 65.83 -55.51 29.62
CA LEU A 234 66.83 -54.78 30.43
C LEU A 234 67.20 -55.53 31.70
N GLN A 235 66.23 -56.13 32.41
CA GLN A 235 66.48 -56.96 33.59
C GLN A 235 67.29 -58.21 33.26
N THR A 236 67.02 -58.83 32.10
CA THR A 236 67.75 -60.02 31.64
C THR A 236 69.19 -59.68 31.25
N VAL A 237 69.39 -58.58 30.55
CA VAL A 237 70.72 -58.09 30.16
C VAL A 237 71.53 -57.67 31.39
N LYS A 238 70.92 -57.05 32.40
CA LYS A 238 71.59 -56.73 33.67
C LYS A 238 72.07 -57.98 34.41
N ARG A 239 71.29 -59.06 34.39
CA ARG A 239 71.75 -60.36 34.93
C ARG A 239 72.94 -60.92 34.13
N LEU A 240 72.98 -60.69 32.82
CA LEU A 240 74.10 -61.09 31.97
C LEU A 240 75.37 -60.28 32.30
N GLU A 241 75.23 -58.97 32.53
CA GLU A 241 76.29 -58.08 33.02
C GLU A 241 76.89 -58.59 34.35
N GLU A 242 76.02 -58.88 35.33
CA GLU A 242 76.43 -59.43 36.63
C GLU A 242 77.15 -60.78 36.50
N ASN A 243 76.67 -61.64 35.59
CA ASN A 243 77.30 -62.94 35.35
C ASN A 243 78.66 -62.79 34.65
N ALA A 244 78.78 -61.88 33.68
CA ALA A 244 80.04 -61.60 33.01
C ALA A 244 81.09 -61.05 33.99
N ALA A 245 80.69 -60.17 34.92
CA ALA A 245 81.57 -59.67 35.99
C ALA A 245 82.02 -60.79 36.95
N LYS A 246 81.13 -61.73 37.29
CA LYS A 246 81.50 -62.92 38.10
C LYS A 246 82.49 -63.81 37.35
N VAL A 247 82.31 -64.02 36.04
CA VAL A 247 83.24 -64.80 35.24
C VAL A 247 84.60 -64.12 35.17
N GLU A 248 84.66 -62.79 35.02
CA GLU A 248 85.91 -62.03 35.07
C GLU A 248 86.68 -62.25 36.40
N GLN A 249 85.98 -62.21 37.54
CA GLN A 249 86.58 -62.49 38.84
C GLN A 249 87.16 -63.91 38.93
N ILE A 250 86.46 -64.90 38.37
CA ILE A 250 86.94 -66.28 38.32
C ILE A 250 88.19 -66.39 37.44
N ILE A 251 88.16 -65.75 36.26
CA ILE A 251 89.29 -65.77 35.32
C ILE A 251 90.52 -65.08 35.91
N GLN A 252 90.34 -63.97 36.64
CA GLN A 252 91.42 -63.31 37.37
C GLN A 252 92.05 -64.25 38.42
N LEU A 253 91.23 -64.93 39.23
CA LEU A 253 91.70 -65.91 40.20
C LEU A 253 92.46 -67.07 39.54
N VAL A 254 91.97 -67.58 38.40
CA VAL A 254 92.66 -68.64 37.64
C VAL A 254 93.99 -68.13 37.08
N GLY A 255 94.05 -66.87 36.64
CA GLY A 255 95.28 -66.21 36.23
C GLY A 255 96.30 -66.11 37.36
N ASP A 256 95.86 -65.71 38.54
CA ASP A 256 96.70 -65.63 39.74
C ASP A 256 97.23 -67.03 40.14
N ILE A 257 96.38 -68.06 40.07
CA ILE A 257 96.79 -69.47 40.30
C ILE A 257 97.80 -69.92 39.25
N ALA A 258 97.59 -69.61 37.96
CA ALA A 258 98.53 -69.95 36.90
C ALA A 258 99.89 -69.26 37.10
N ALA A 259 99.89 -67.98 37.47
CA ALA A 259 101.11 -67.23 37.79
C ALA A 259 101.85 -67.82 39.02
N GLN A 260 101.10 -68.16 40.07
CA GLN A 260 101.65 -68.80 41.27
C GLN A 260 102.21 -70.20 40.96
N THR A 261 101.52 -70.98 40.11
CA THR A 261 101.96 -72.31 39.66
C THR A 261 103.22 -72.20 38.80
N ASN A 262 103.30 -71.20 37.92
CA ASN A 262 104.49 -70.91 37.12
C ASN A 262 105.70 -70.56 38.01
N LEU A 263 105.50 -69.74 39.06
CA LEU A 263 106.54 -69.42 40.04
C LEU A 263 106.97 -70.63 40.88
N LEU A 264 106.03 -71.46 41.32
CA LEU A 264 106.32 -72.71 42.03
C LEU A 264 107.09 -73.70 41.14
N ALA A 265 106.68 -73.85 39.89
CA ALA A 265 107.34 -74.68 38.90
C ALA A 265 108.75 -74.17 38.56
N LEU A 266 108.93 -72.85 38.44
CA LEU A 266 110.24 -72.24 38.26
C LEU A 266 111.17 -72.50 39.45
N ASN A 267 110.68 -72.31 40.68
CA ASN A 267 111.44 -72.61 41.89
C ASN A 267 111.80 -74.11 41.98
N ALA A 268 110.89 -75.00 41.59
CA ALA A 268 111.13 -76.43 41.53
C ALA A 268 112.15 -76.81 40.43
N SER A 269 112.09 -76.20 39.25
CA SER A 269 113.09 -76.37 38.18
C SER A 269 114.47 -75.90 38.61
N ILE A 270 114.57 -74.78 39.34
CA ILE A 270 115.83 -74.27 39.88
C ILE A 270 116.42 -75.25 40.91
N GLU A 271 115.62 -75.72 41.87
CA GLU A 271 116.11 -76.63 42.91
C GLU A 271 116.44 -78.03 42.35
N ALA A 272 115.70 -78.49 41.33
CA ALA A 272 116.03 -79.70 40.59
C ALA A 272 117.34 -79.59 39.79
N ALA A 273 117.63 -78.43 39.20
CA ALA A 273 118.93 -78.15 38.57
C ALA A 273 120.07 -78.11 39.61
N ARG A 274 119.78 -77.66 40.83
CA ARG A 274 120.73 -77.61 41.95
C ARG A 274 121.11 -78.99 42.50
N ALA A 275 120.21 -79.97 42.40
CA ALA A 275 120.44 -81.37 42.80
C ALA A 275 121.24 -82.22 41.77
N GLY A 276 121.67 -81.63 40.64
CA GLY A 276 122.54 -82.29 39.65
C GLY A 276 121.92 -83.53 39.00
N GLU A 277 122.68 -84.62 38.86
CA GLU A 277 122.25 -85.86 38.19
C GLU A 277 121.01 -86.51 38.86
N HIS A 278 120.82 -86.34 40.17
CA HIS A 278 119.67 -86.91 40.92
C HIS A 278 118.37 -86.11 40.72
N GLY A 279 118.43 -84.87 40.23
CA GLY A 279 117.28 -83.99 40.02
C GLY A 279 116.71 -84.00 38.60
N LYS A 280 117.36 -84.67 37.63
CA LYS A 280 116.98 -84.63 36.21
C LYS A 280 115.51 -85.00 35.92
N GLY A 281 114.97 -86.05 36.57
CA GLY A 281 113.58 -86.45 36.39
C GLY A 281 112.58 -85.41 36.93
N PHE A 282 112.91 -84.77 38.06
CA PHE A 282 112.09 -83.70 38.65
C PHE A 282 112.16 -82.40 37.83
N ALA A 283 113.32 -82.08 37.25
CA ALA A 283 113.49 -80.91 36.39
C ALA A 283 112.60 -80.97 35.14
N VAL A 284 112.45 -82.16 34.53
CA VAL A 284 111.57 -82.36 33.36
C VAL A 284 110.10 -82.14 33.74
N VAL A 285 109.64 -82.67 34.88
CA VAL A 285 108.27 -82.47 35.36
C VAL A 285 108.01 -81.01 35.73
N ALA A 286 108.95 -80.36 36.41
CA ALA A 286 108.83 -78.95 36.78
C ALA A 286 108.78 -78.03 35.55
N GLU A 287 109.56 -78.33 34.50
CA GLU A 287 109.51 -77.58 33.24
C GLU A 287 108.19 -77.81 32.47
N GLU A 288 107.64 -79.03 32.49
CA GLU A 288 106.34 -79.31 31.87
C GLU A 288 105.19 -78.62 32.62
N VAL A 289 105.23 -78.58 33.97
CA VAL A 289 104.27 -77.82 34.79
C VAL A 289 104.40 -76.32 34.53
N ARG A 290 105.63 -75.81 34.39
CA ARG A 290 105.89 -74.40 34.03
C ARG A 290 105.26 -74.05 32.69
N LYS A 291 105.43 -74.92 31.69
CA LYS A 291 104.85 -74.76 30.36
C LYS A 291 103.32 -74.79 30.38
N LEU A 292 102.70 -75.73 31.10
CA LEU A 292 101.25 -75.79 31.30
C LEU A 292 100.70 -74.56 32.02
N ALA A 293 101.44 -74.02 32.99
CA ALA A 293 101.08 -72.78 33.69
C ALA A 293 101.16 -71.56 32.76
N ASP A 294 102.17 -71.46 31.89
CA ASP A 294 102.30 -70.40 30.87
C ASP A 294 101.20 -70.50 29.79
N GLU A 295 100.87 -71.70 29.34
CA GLU A 295 99.74 -71.95 28.43
C GLU A 295 98.39 -71.59 29.09
N SER A 296 98.22 -71.92 30.37
CA SER A 296 97.04 -71.53 31.16
C SER A 296 96.93 -70.02 31.32
N ALA A 297 98.04 -69.32 31.57
CA ALA A 297 98.07 -67.87 31.67
C ALA A 297 97.70 -67.19 30.34
N LYS A 298 98.21 -67.71 29.21
CA LYS A 298 97.83 -67.24 27.87
C LYS A 298 96.35 -67.48 27.56
N ALA A 299 95.81 -68.65 27.94
CA ALA A 299 94.39 -68.95 27.77
C ALA A 299 93.51 -68.03 28.62
N VAL A 300 93.89 -67.78 29.88
CA VAL A 300 93.23 -66.80 30.78
C VAL A 300 93.22 -65.41 30.17
N GLN A 301 94.32 -64.95 29.59
CA GLN A 301 94.40 -63.64 28.94
C GLN A 301 93.46 -63.55 27.72
N GLY A 302 93.37 -64.61 26.92
CA GLY A 302 92.41 -64.71 25.81
C GLY A 302 90.96 -64.67 26.28
N ILE A 303 90.62 -65.42 27.34
CA ILE A 303 89.26 -65.43 27.92
C ILE A 303 88.93 -64.06 28.55
N SER A 304 89.87 -63.43 29.24
CA SER A 304 89.69 -62.09 29.82
C SER A 304 89.34 -61.06 28.74
N GLY A 305 90.03 -61.07 27.59
CA GLY A 305 89.69 -60.22 26.45
C GLY A 305 88.29 -60.50 25.89
N LEU A 306 87.87 -61.77 25.79
CA LEU A 306 86.51 -62.13 25.37
C LEU A 306 85.45 -61.62 26.38
N ILE A 307 85.72 -61.72 27.68
CA ILE A 307 84.81 -61.24 28.73
C ILE A 307 84.70 -59.72 28.70
N GLN A 308 85.79 -58.99 28.49
CA GLN A 308 85.75 -57.53 28.31
C GLN A 308 84.90 -57.14 27.09
N ASN A 309 85.07 -57.81 25.95
CA ASN A 309 84.22 -57.58 24.77
C ASN A 309 82.74 -57.87 25.07
N ILE A 310 82.42 -58.96 25.77
CA ILE A 310 81.04 -59.28 26.18
C ILE A 310 80.47 -58.18 27.09
N GLN A 311 81.23 -57.68 28.06
CA GLN A 311 80.78 -56.58 28.92
C GLN A 311 80.51 -55.29 28.14
N GLU A 312 81.37 -54.96 27.17
CA GLU A 312 81.18 -53.80 26.30
C GLU A 312 79.93 -53.94 25.41
N GLU A 313 79.73 -55.11 24.79
CA GLU A 313 78.51 -55.41 24.03
C GLU A 313 77.25 -55.33 24.89
N VAL A 314 77.29 -55.88 26.11
CA VAL A 314 76.18 -55.79 27.08
C VAL A 314 75.86 -54.35 27.41
N LYS A 315 76.86 -53.51 27.66
CA LYS A 315 76.67 -52.08 27.94
C LYS A 315 76.02 -51.35 26.75
N ASN A 316 76.44 -51.67 25.53
CA ASN A 316 75.83 -51.13 24.31
C ASN A 316 74.36 -51.55 24.17
N VAL A 317 74.05 -52.83 24.41
CA VAL A 317 72.66 -53.34 24.41
C VAL A 317 71.81 -52.66 25.47
N VAL A 318 72.34 -52.44 26.69
CA VAL A 318 71.62 -51.70 27.75
C VAL A 318 71.29 -50.28 27.29
N SER A 319 72.24 -49.57 26.66
CA SER A 319 71.99 -48.22 26.15
C SER A 319 70.88 -48.23 25.09
N GLN A 320 70.97 -49.13 24.11
CA GLN A 320 69.96 -49.24 23.04
C GLN A 320 68.57 -49.55 23.58
N ILE A 321 68.45 -50.45 24.57
CA ILE A 321 67.16 -50.77 25.19
C ILE A 321 66.60 -49.55 25.93
N LYS A 322 67.43 -48.77 26.64
CA LYS A 322 66.98 -47.54 27.30
C LYS A 322 66.44 -46.53 26.29
N ASP A 323 67.16 -46.29 25.21
CA ASP A 323 66.75 -45.36 24.14
C ASP A 323 65.43 -45.83 23.50
N GLN A 324 65.25 -47.14 23.32
CA GLN A 324 63.99 -47.71 22.82
C GLN A 324 62.83 -47.53 23.79
N VAL A 325 63.04 -47.70 25.10
CA VAL A 325 61.99 -47.47 26.12
C VAL A 325 61.59 -46.00 26.15
N GLU A 326 62.57 -45.08 26.13
CA GLU A 326 62.30 -43.64 26.07
C GLU A 326 61.53 -43.26 24.81
N SER A 327 61.97 -43.76 23.65
CA SER A 327 61.29 -43.54 22.37
C SER A 327 59.86 -44.08 22.38
N ALA A 328 59.63 -45.28 22.94
CA ALA A 328 58.31 -45.86 23.06
C ALA A 328 57.39 -45.01 23.95
N ASN A 329 57.86 -44.56 25.11
CA ASN A 329 57.07 -43.69 26.00
C ASN A 329 56.71 -42.35 25.33
N ASN A 330 57.66 -41.74 24.61
CA ASN A 330 57.41 -40.51 23.86
C ASN A 330 56.35 -40.73 22.76
N GLU A 331 56.39 -41.86 22.06
CA GLU A 331 55.43 -42.17 21.00
C GLU A 331 54.04 -42.51 21.56
N ALA A 332 53.96 -43.17 22.72
CA ALA A 332 52.71 -43.38 23.45
C ALA A 332 52.06 -42.05 23.90
N GLN A 333 52.88 -41.08 24.35
CA GLN A 333 52.39 -39.75 24.69
C GLN A 333 51.82 -39.03 23.46
N LYS A 334 52.53 -39.03 22.32
CA LYS A 334 52.01 -38.46 21.07
C LYS A 334 50.71 -39.12 20.62
N GLY A 335 50.58 -40.43 20.80
CA GLY A 335 49.33 -41.15 20.53
C GLY A 335 48.18 -40.64 21.42
N THR A 336 48.46 -40.39 22.70
CA THR A 336 47.48 -39.82 23.64
C THR A 336 47.05 -38.42 23.23
N ASP A 337 48.00 -37.57 22.84
CA ASP A 337 47.72 -36.22 22.33
C ASP A 337 46.88 -36.27 21.05
N THR A 338 47.18 -37.22 20.14
CA THR A 338 46.40 -37.44 18.90
C THR A 338 44.96 -37.85 19.22
N ASN A 339 44.74 -38.70 20.22
CA ASN A 339 43.39 -39.09 20.66
C ASN A 339 42.59 -37.89 21.18
N ALA A 340 43.23 -36.95 21.90
CA ALA A 340 42.56 -35.72 22.35
C ALA A 340 42.12 -34.84 21.18
N VAL A 341 42.94 -34.73 20.13
CA VAL A 341 42.57 -34.00 18.90
C VAL A 341 41.40 -34.68 18.17
N ILE A 342 41.39 -36.01 18.07
CA ILE A 342 40.27 -36.76 17.47
C ILE A 342 38.96 -36.53 18.25
N GLU A 343 39.02 -36.42 19.58
CA GLU A 343 37.87 -36.14 20.42
C GLU A 343 37.29 -34.74 20.16
N GLU A 344 38.14 -33.71 20.06
CA GLU A 344 37.69 -32.36 19.72
C GLU A 344 37.15 -32.28 18.28
N MET A 345 37.77 -33.00 17.33
CA MET A 345 37.23 -33.15 15.98
C MET A 345 35.83 -33.78 16.00
N THR A 346 35.63 -34.83 16.80
CA THR A 346 34.33 -35.50 16.93
C THR A 346 33.26 -34.54 17.45
N LYS A 347 33.58 -33.72 18.44
CA LYS A 347 32.68 -32.68 18.96
C LYS A 347 32.35 -31.64 17.88
N THR A 348 33.34 -31.16 17.14
CA THR A 348 33.17 -30.19 16.05
C THR A 348 32.27 -30.73 14.95
N VAL A 349 32.45 -32.00 14.55
CA VAL A 349 31.60 -32.64 13.53
C VAL A 349 30.17 -32.83 14.01
N ASN A 350 29.96 -33.16 15.29
CA ASN A 350 28.61 -33.22 15.86
C ASN A 350 27.93 -31.84 15.87
N GLN A 351 28.66 -30.76 16.18
CA GLN A 351 28.14 -29.40 16.09
C GLN A 351 27.77 -29.03 14.65
N MET A 352 28.58 -29.46 13.67
CA MET A 352 28.28 -29.30 12.25
C MET A 352 26.98 -30.04 11.87
N ALA A 353 26.81 -31.29 12.30
CA ALA A 353 25.58 -32.06 12.08
C ALA A 353 24.33 -31.37 12.67
N ALA A 354 24.45 -30.81 13.89
CA ALA A 354 23.37 -30.04 14.50
C ALA A 354 23.05 -28.76 13.70
N SER A 355 24.08 -28.07 13.21
CA SER A 355 23.91 -26.86 12.39
C SER A 355 23.21 -27.16 11.06
N VAL A 356 23.54 -28.30 10.45
CA VAL A 356 22.87 -28.80 9.23
C VAL A 356 21.39 -29.10 9.48
N SER A 357 21.06 -29.70 10.64
CA SER A 357 19.66 -29.91 11.03
C SER A 357 18.90 -28.58 11.09
N THR A 358 19.47 -27.58 11.77
CA THR A 358 18.87 -26.24 11.87
C THR A 358 18.69 -25.60 10.49
N ILE A 359 19.64 -25.74 9.57
CA ILE A 359 19.51 -25.23 8.19
C ILE A 359 18.32 -25.89 7.48
N THR A 360 18.12 -27.18 7.68
CA THR A 360 16.99 -27.92 7.09
C THR A 360 15.66 -27.38 7.62
N ASP A 361 15.54 -27.19 8.94
CA ASP A 361 14.34 -26.62 9.56
C ASP A 361 14.05 -25.18 9.09
N LEU A 362 15.10 -24.38 8.88
CA LEU A 362 14.98 -23.02 8.35
C LEU A 362 14.50 -23.03 6.89
N ALA A 363 15.02 -23.93 6.07
CA ALA A 363 14.59 -24.08 4.67
C ALA A 363 13.11 -24.49 4.59
N ASP A 364 12.66 -25.41 5.45
CA ASP A 364 11.25 -25.82 5.52
C ASP A 364 10.32 -24.66 5.93
N ASN A 365 10.71 -23.89 6.93
CA ASN A 365 9.96 -22.70 7.34
C ASN A 365 9.94 -21.62 6.25
N GLN A 366 11.04 -21.45 5.53
CA GLN A 366 11.11 -20.55 4.39
C GLN A 366 10.11 -20.98 3.31
N MET A 367 10.08 -22.26 2.92
CA MET A 367 9.12 -22.75 1.93
C MET A 367 7.66 -22.47 2.32
N ARG A 368 7.28 -22.74 3.58
CA ARG A 368 5.93 -22.45 4.08
C ARG A 368 5.59 -20.97 4.01
N THR A 369 6.52 -20.11 4.43
CA THR A 369 6.34 -18.64 4.38
C THR A 369 6.21 -18.15 2.95
N MET A 370 6.97 -18.73 2.00
CA MET A 370 6.87 -18.39 0.59
C MET A 370 5.54 -18.83 -0.03
N GLN A 371 4.97 -19.96 0.38
CA GLN A 371 3.62 -20.37 -0.04
C GLN A 371 2.54 -19.39 0.45
N GLU A 372 2.62 -18.96 1.71
CA GLU A 372 1.73 -17.94 2.26
C GLU A 372 1.88 -16.60 1.50
N THR A 373 3.12 -16.20 1.20
CA THR A 373 3.43 -15.00 0.40
C THR A 373 2.82 -15.10 -1.00
N SER A 374 2.93 -16.26 -1.67
CA SER A 374 2.33 -16.50 -2.99
C SER A 374 0.81 -16.31 -2.97
N ALA A 375 0.13 -16.87 -1.96
CA ALA A 375 -1.32 -16.73 -1.81
C ALA A 375 -1.74 -15.26 -1.57
N GLN A 376 -0.97 -14.53 -0.74
CA GLN A 376 -1.20 -13.10 -0.51
C GLN A 376 -0.98 -12.27 -1.77
N SER A 377 0.06 -12.56 -2.55
CA SER A 377 0.28 -11.93 -3.85
C SER A 377 -0.91 -12.16 -4.78
N GLN A 378 -1.41 -13.40 -4.91
CA GLN A 378 -2.61 -13.66 -5.73
C GLN A 378 -3.83 -12.84 -5.29
N GLN A 379 -4.01 -12.66 -3.98
CA GLN A 379 -5.09 -11.82 -3.46
C GLN A 379 -4.91 -10.34 -3.82
N VAL A 380 -3.68 -9.81 -3.75
CA VAL A 380 -3.39 -8.42 -4.16
C VAL A 380 -3.60 -8.23 -5.65
N ALA A 381 -3.22 -9.21 -6.49
CA ALA A 381 -3.49 -9.17 -7.93
C ALA A 381 -5.00 -9.09 -8.22
N ALA A 382 -5.81 -9.90 -7.55
CA ALA A 382 -7.27 -9.86 -7.70
C ALA A 382 -7.85 -8.50 -7.26
N ILE A 383 -7.36 -7.92 -6.17
CA ILE A 383 -7.79 -6.58 -5.70
C ILE A 383 -7.40 -5.51 -6.73
N ALA A 384 -6.21 -5.61 -7.32
CA ALA A 384 -5.76 -4.69 -8.36
C ALA A 384 -6.65 -4.77 -9.62
N GLU A 385 -7.02 -5.97 -10.06
CA GLU A 385 -7.96 -6.17 -11.16
C GLU A 385 -9.35 -5.58 -10.85
N GLU A 386 -9.88 -5.82 -9.65
CA GLU A 386 -11.16 -5.26 -9.21
C GLU A 386 -11.11 -3.73 -9.12
N THR A 387 -9.99 -3.17 -8.66
CA THR A 387 -9.76 -1.72 -8.59
C THR A 387 -9.71 -1.11 -9.99
N SER A 388 -9.04 -1.76 -10.95
CA SER A 388 -9.00 -1.31 -12.35
C SER A 388 -10.40 -1.35 -12.98
N ALA A 389 -11.16 -2.42 -12.78
CA ALA A 389 -12.55 -2.52 -13.25
C ALA A 389 -13.46 -1.46 -12.61
N GLY A 390 -13.32 -1.23 -11.30
CA GLY A 390 -14.02 -0.17 -10.58
C GLY A 390 -13.65 1.23 -11.11
N ALA A 391 -12.38 1.46 -11.42
CA ALA A 391 -11.92 2.71 -12.02
C ALA A 391 -12.54 2.96 -13.39
N GLN A 392 -12.64 1.94 -14.24
CA GLN A 392 -13.33 2.03 -15.53
C GLN A 392 -14.81 2.36 -15.37
N GLN A 393 -15.50 1.76 -14.40
CA GLN A 393 -16.92 2.04 -14.14
C GLN A 393 -17.13 3.47 -13.65
N VAL A 394 -16.27 3.97 -12.76
CA VAL A 394 -16.33 5.35 -12.29
C VAL A 394 -16.03 6.32 -13.44
N SER A 395 -15.02 6.04 -14.27
CA SER A 395 -14.70 6.84 -15.46
C SER A 395 -15.91 6.97 -16.40
N ALA A 396 -16.58 5.85 -16.74
CA ALA A 396 -17.79 5.88 -17.55
C ALA A 396 -18.94 6.67 -16.89
N SER A 397 -19.06 6.59 -15.56
CA SER A 397 -20.08 7.35 -14.81
C SER A 397 -19.77 8.85 -14.81
N THR A 398 -18.49 9.23 -14.72
CA THR A 398 -18.02 10.61 -14.81
C THR A 398 -18.26 11.19 -16.20
N GLU A 399 -18.00 10.44 -17.28
CA GLU A 399 -18.34 10.85 -18.64
C GLU A 399 -19.84 11.10 -18.81
N ALA A 400 -20.68 10.19 -18.31
CA ALA A 400 -22.13 10.37 -18.33
C ALA A 400 -22.57 11.60 -17.51
N GLN A 401 -21.93 11.85 -16.36
CA GLN A 401 -22.20 13.02 -15.53
C GLN A 401 -21.83 14.33 -16.24
N THR A 402 -20.70 14.38 -16.95
CA THR A 402 -20.31 15.53 -17.77
C THR A 402 -21.36 15.83 -18.84
N ALA A 403 -21.86 14.81 -19.53
CA ALA A 403 -22.94 14.99 -20.52
C ALA A 403 -24.24 15.52 -19.90
N VAL A 404 -24.57 15.13 -18.66
CA VAL A 404 -25.71 15.69 -17.93
C VAL A 404 -25.49 17.16 -17.60
N ILE A 405 -24.28 17.54 -17.15
CA ILE A 405 -23.94 18.94 -16.83
C ILE A 405 -24.03 19.83 -18.09
N GLU A 406 -23.54 19.36 -19.24
CA GLU A 406 -23.69 20.07 -20.51
C GLU A 406 -25.16 20.29 -20.90
N ASN A 407 -26.01 19.28 -20.69
CA ASN A 407 -27.44 19.40 -20.92
C ASN A 407 -28.11 20.39 -19.95
N VAL A 408 -27.69 20.42 -18.68
CA VAL A 408 -28.18 21.42 -17.72
C VAL A 408 -27.79 22.82 -18.16
N ASP A 409 -26.54 23.05 -18.58
CA ASP A 409 -26.09 24.36 -19.07
C ASP A 409 -26.91 24.82 -20.29
N LYS A 410 -27.24 23.89 -21.21
CA LYS A 410 -28.13 24.17 -22.35
C LYS A 410 -29.54 24.57 -21.90
N LEU A 411 -30.15 23.82 -20.98
CA LEU A 411 -31.49 24.13 -20.45
C LEU A 411 -31.52 25.47 -19.69
N VAL A 412 -30.44 25.80 -18.99
CA VAL A 412 -30.28 27.09 -18.29
C VAL A 412 -30.21 28.25 -19.29
N LYS A 413 -29.50 28.09 -20.41
CA LYS A 413 -29.49 29.06 -21.51
C LYS A 413 -30.88 29.23 -22.13
N GLU A 414 -31.58 28.14 -22.42
CA GLU A 414 -32.96 28.19 -22.96
C GLU A 414 -33.92 28.89 -21.98
N LEU A 415 -33.82 28.59 -20.67
CA LEU A 415 -34.63 29.23 -19.63
C LEU A 415 -34.34 30.73 -19.52
N LYS A 416 -33.06 31.13 -19.63
CA LYS A 416 -32.65 32.53 -19.66
C LYS A 416 -33.28 33.26 -20.84
N ASP A 417 -33.19 32.69 -22.04
CA ASP A 417 -33.75 33.28 -23.26
C ASP A 417 -35.27 33.42 -23.16
N GLN A 418 -35.96 32.42 -22.62
CA GLN A 418 -37.41 32.48 -22.38
C GLN A 418 -37.79 33.58 -21.37
N ALA A 419 -37.02 33.71 -20.29
CA ALA A 419 -37.22 34.75 -19.29
C ALA A 419 -37.00 36.14 -19.91
N GLU A 420 -35.95 36.34 -20.70
CA GLU A 420 -35.67 37.60 -21.41
C GLU A 420 -36.76 37.94 -22.43
N HIS A 421 -37.27 36.95 -23.17
CA HIS A 421 -38.42 37.13 -24.06
C HIS A 421 -39.68 37.58 -23.30
N LEU A 422 -39.97 36.98 -22.14
CA LEU A 422 -41.08 37.39 -21.29
C LEU A 422 -40.90 38.82 -20.77
N LYS A 423 -39.69 39.17 -20.33
CA LYS A 423 -39.32 40.52 -19.90
C LYS A 423 -39.53 41.55 -21.01
N ASN A 424 -39.10 41.24 -22.23
CA ASN A 424 -39.28 42.11 -23.39
C ASN A 424 -40.77 42.32 -23.73
N ASN A 425 -41.60 41.29 -23.58
CA ASN A 425 -43.05 41.40 -23.80
C ASN A 425 -43.73 42.29 -22.75
N ILE A 426 -43.36 42.17 -21.48
CA ILE A 426 -43.97 42.99 -20.42
C ILE A 426 -43.47 44.44 -20.41
N THR A 427 -42.25 44.71 -20.91
CA THR A 427 -41.66 46.06 -20.96
C THR A 427 -42.42 47.00 -21.92
N LYS A 428 -43.26 46.44 -22.81
CA LYS A 428 -44.22 47.22 -23.61
C LYS A 428 -45.28 47.90 -22.75
N PHE A 429 -45.58 47.35 -21.57
CA PHE A 429 -46.51 47.92 -20.61
C PHE A 429 -45.78 48.93 -19.72
N LYS A 430 -46.15 50.19 -19.82
CA LYS A 430 -45.72 51.28 -18.94
C LYS A 430 -46.72 51.39 -17.80
N ILE A 431 -46.31 50.95 -16.62
CA ILE A 431 -47.10 51.01 -15.38
C ILE A 431 -47.06 52.40 -14.77
#